data_AF-A0A9X8CWF6-F1
#
_entry.id   AF-A0A9X8CWF6-F1
#
_cell.length_a   1.000
_cell.length_b   1.000
_cell.length_c   1.000
_cell.angle_alpha   90.00
_cell.angle_beta   90.00
_cell.angle_gamma   90.00
#
_symmetry.space_group_name_H-M   'P 1'
#
loop_
_entity.id
_entity.type
_entity.pdbx_description
1 polymer ?
#
loop_
_entity_poly.entity_id
_entity_poly.type
_entity_poly.pdbx_seq_one_letter_code
_entity_poly.pdbx_strand_id
1 'polypeptide(L)'
;MKILITLLKPFSFAPAILMMCVIYSFSAQTGDVSGALSYKISYQIVETKNEILASGKSLEQLSQEAAGIEFYVRKAAHMTEYCLLAISISFPLYVYGVRGIWLMLLAGFVCVGFAGLDEYHQSFVEARGPSVRDVGIDSCGAMIGILLVQAFCWSTLHTPNRKKSRKKRRNAQRRR
;
A
#
# COMPACT_ATOMS: atom_id res chain seq x y z
N MET A 1 16.13 -16.11 25.05
CA MET A 1 15.89 -14.84 24.33
C MET A 1 16.05 -14.92 22.81
N LYS A 2 17.16 -15.43 22.24
CA LYS A 2 17.35 -15.50 20.77
C LYS A 2 16.27 -16.33 20.05
N ILE A 3 15.87 -17.47 20.62
CA ILE A 3 14.83 -18.35 20.06
C ILE A 3 13.46 -17.64 20.00
N LEU A 4 13.06 -16.96 21.08
CA LEU A 4 11.83 -16.16 21.15
C LEU A 4 11.81 -15.06 20.09
N ILE A 5 12.91 -14.33 19.91
CA ILE A 5 13.04 -13.30 18.88
C ILE A 5 12.95 -13.90 17.49
N THR A 6 13.60 -15.05 17.23
CA THR A 6 13.52 -15.73 15.93
C THR A 6 12.10 -16.23 15.62
N LEU A 7 11.35 -16.68 16.61
CA LEU A 7 9.94 -17.09 16.47
C LEU A 7 8.98 -15.91 16.26
N LEU A 8 9.28 -14.73 16.82
CA LEU A 8 8.48 -13.51 16.64
C LEU A 8 8.73 -12.81 15.30
N LYS A 9 9.83 -13.12 14.60
CA LYS A 9 10.13 -12.54 13.29
C LYS A 9 9.03 -12.78 12.24
N PRO A 10 8.55 -14.01 12.00
CA PRO A 10 7.48 -14.22 11.03
C PRO A 10 6.18 -13.47 11.38
N PHE A 11 5.92 -13.21 12.66
CA PHE A 11 4.75 -12.44 13.09
C PHE A 11 4.77 -10.98 12.61
N SER A 12 5.94 -10.43 12.29
CA SER A 12 6.04 -9.09 11.71
C SER A 12 5.39 -8.96 10.33
N PHE A 13 5.14 -10.07 9.63
CA PHE A 13 4.41 -10.11 8.36
C PHE A 13 2.89 -10.27 8.54
N ALA A 14 2.38 -10.37 9.78
CA ALA A 14 0.95 -10.46 10.01
C ALA A 14 0.14 -9.32 9.35
N PRO A 15 0.60 -8.04 9.34
CA PRO A 15 -0.07 -6.99 8.60
C PRO A 15 -0.12 -7.24 7.08
N ALA A 16 0.94 -7.83 6.51
CA ALA A 16 0.97 -8.17 5.09
C ALA A 16 -0.05 -9.27 4.76
N ILE A 17 -0.13 -10.30 5.61
CA ILE A 17 -1.13 -11.38 5.46
C ILE A 17 -2.55 -10.80 5.56
N LEU A 18 -2.79 -9.92 6.53
CA LEU A 18 -4.08 -9.26 6.68
C LEU A 18 -4.43 -8.45 5.42
N MET A 19 -3.49 -7.68 4.88
CA MET A 19 -3.70 -6.93 3.64
C MET A 19 -3.99 -7.84 2.44
N MET A 20 -3.29 -8.97 2.32
CA MET A 20 -3.59 -9.97 1.28
C MET A 20 -5.02 -10.51 1.41
N CYS A 21 -5.47 -10.80 2.64
CA CYS A 21 -6.85 -11.25 2.88
C CYS A 21 -7.88 -10.17 2.52
N VAL A 22 -7.59 -8.90 2.84
CA VAL A 22 -8.47 -7.77 2.51
C VAL A 22 -8.59 -7.61 0.99
N ILE A 23 -7.46 -7.58 0.27
CA ILE A 23 -7.44 -7.48 -1.20
C ILE A 23 -8.24 -8.63 -1.83
N TYR A 24 -7.98 -9.86 -1.40
CA TYR A 24 -8.70 -11.02 -1.90
C TYR A 24 -10.21 -10.96 -1.61
N SER A 25 -10.60 -10.42 -0.45
CA SER A 25 -12.01 -10.24 -0.08
C SER A 25 -12.71 -9.19 -0.94
N PHE A 26 -12.01 -8.14 -1.39
CA PHE A 26 -12.55 -7.16 -2.33
C PHE A 26 -12.56 -7.68 -3.77
N SER A 27 -11.55 -8.46 -4.15
CA SER A 27 -11.42 -9.12 -5.44
C SER A 27 -12.51 -10.16 -5.70
N ALA A 28 -12.92 -10.89 -4.65
CA ALA A 28 -14.01 -11.86 -4.72
C ALA A 28 -15.40 -11.23 -4.93
N GLN A 29 -15.53 -9.90 -4.83
CA GLN A 29 -16.80 -9.21 -5.07
C GLN A 29 -17.04 -9.01 -6.56
N THR A 30 -18.29 -9.23 -6.98
CA THR A 30 -18.74 -8.97 -8.36
C THR A 30 -18.47 -7.52 -8.77
N GLY A 31 -18.32 -7.31 -10.08
CA GLY A 31 -18.09 -5.99 -10.65
C GLY A 31 -19.12 -4.95 -10.20
N ASP A 32 -20.39 -5.36 -10.09
CA ASP A 32 -21.50 -4.50 -9.68
C ASP A 32 -21.42 -4.07 -8.21
N VAL A 33 -21.10 -5.01 -7.30
CA VAL A 33 -20.97 -4.71 -5.87
C VAL A 33 -19.79 -3.77 -5.62
N SER A 34 -18.66 -4.02 -6.27
CA SER A 34 -17.48 -3.18 -6.15
C SER A 34 -17.67 -1.80 -6.80
N GLY A 35 -18.38 -1.73 -7.93
CA GLY A 35 -18.75 -0.47 -8.57
C GLY A 35 -19.70 0.35 -7.70
N ALA A 36 -20.71 -0.27 -7.10
CA ALA A 36 -21.64 0.41 -6.18
C ALA A 36 -20.93 0.97 -4.94
N LEU A 37 -19.99 0.22 -4.37
CA LEU A 37 -19.16 0.72 -3.25
C LEU A 37 -18.32 1.93 -3.68
N SER A 38 -17.67 1.83 -4.84
CA SER A 38 -16.83 2.91 -5.40
C SER A 38 -17.67 4.16 -5.71
N TYR A 39 -18.88 3.97 -6.25
CA TYR A 39 -19.84 5.05 -6.49
C TYR A 39 -20.25 5.73 -5.19
N LYS A 40 -20.55 4.97 -4.13
CA LYS A 40 -20.91 5.53 -2.83
C LYS A 40 -19.82 6.43 -2.28
N ILE A 41 -18.56 5.98 -2.31
CA ILE A 41 -17.42 6.80 -1.89
C ILE A 41 -17.26 8.04 -2.79
N SER A 42 -17.43 7.87 -4.09
CA SER A 42 -17.38 8.97 -5.06
C SER A 42 -18.43 10.04 -4.79
N TYR A 43 -19.66 9.63 -4.50
CA TYR A 43 -20.75 10.52 -4.14
C TYR A 43 -20.42 11.29 -2.86
N GLN A 44 -19.92 10.62 -1.82
CA GLN A 44 -19.50 11.26 -0.56
C GLN A 44 -18.39 12.31 -0.78
N ILE A 45 -17.44 12.04 -1.66
CA ILE A 45 -16.37 12.99 -2.02
C ILE A 45 -16.96 14.23 -2.69
N VAL A 46 -17.83 14.06 -3.68
CA VAL A 46 -18.46 15.16 -4.42
C VAL A 46 -19.40 15.97 -3.54
N GLU A 47 -20.17 15.31 -2.69
CA GLU A 47 -21.07 15.94 -1.71
C GLU A 47 -20.29 16.79 -0.72
N THR A 48 -19.25 16.23 -0.09
CA THR A 48 -18.38 16.95 0.84
C THR A 48 -17.74 18.17 0.16
N LYS A 49 -17.28 18.01 -1.09
CA LYS A 49 -16.73 19.11 -1.89
C LYS A 49 -17.80 20.19 -2.15
N ASN A 50 -19.03 19.82 -2.49
CA ASN A 50 -20.12 20.75 -2.71
C ASN A 50 -20.46 21.56 -1.44
N GLU A 51 -20.46 20.91 -0.28
CA GLU A 51 -20.69 21.56 1.02
C GLU A 51 -19.57 22.53 1.37
N ILE A 52 -18.30 22.10 1.25
CA ILE A 52 -17.12 22.92 1.57
C ILE A 52 -17.02 24.15 0.66
N LEU A 53 -17.31 23.99 -0.63
CA LEU A 53 -17.26 25.09 -1.60
C LEU A 53 -18.57 25.87 -1.70
N ALA A 54 -19.59 25.54 -0.91
CA ALA A 54 -20.95 26.11 -0.98
C ALA A 54 -21.47 26.23 -2.42
N SER A 55 -21.19 25.22 -3.26
CA SER A 55 -21.43 25.30 -4.70
C SER A 55 -22.90 25.12 -5.09
N GLY A 56 -23.76 24.73 -4.15
CA GLY A 56 -25.22 24.67 -4.33
C GLY A 56 -25.69 23.72 -5.43
N LYS A 57 -24.90 22.70 -5.78
CA LYS A 57 -25.22 21.77 -6.87
C LYS A 57 -26.47 20.95 -6.55
N SER A 58 -27.28 20.67 -7.59
CA SER A 58 -28.46 19.81 -7.47
C SER A 58 -28.08 18.34 -7.31
N LEU A 59 -29.01 17.52 -6.80
CA LEU A 59 -28.80 16.08 -6.63
C LEU A 59 -28.36 15.38 -7.93
N GLU A 60 -28.92 15.80 -9.05
CA GLU A 60 -28.58 15.27 -10.38
C GLU A 60 -27.16 15.67 -10.81
N GLN A 61 -26.71 16.88 -10.48
CA GLN A 61 -25.33 17.29 -10.76
C GLN A 61 -24.32 16.52 -9.91
N LEU A 62 -24.65 16.24 -8.64
CA LEU A 62 -23.79 15.43 -7.77
C LEU A 62 -23.66 14.00 -8.30
N SER A 63 -24.77 13.38 -8.70
CA SER A 63 -24.76 11.99 -9.21
C SER A 63 -23.94 11.86 -10.50
N GLN A 64 -24.06 12.83 -11.42
CA GLN A 64 -23.27 12.85 -12.65
C GLN A 64 -21.77 13.02 -12.39
N GLU A 65 -21.38 13.94 -11.48
CA GLU A 65 -19.96 14.12 -11.13
C GLU A 65 -19.42 12.88 -10.38
N ALA A 66 -20.21 12.27 -9.50
CA ALA A 66 -19.85 11.04 -8.80
C ALA A 66 -19.63 9.87 -9.78
N ALA A 67 -20.52 9.70 -10.76
CA ALA A 67 -20.35 8.70 -11.81
C ALA A 67 -19.09 8.97 -12.67
N GLY A 68 -18.76 10.24 -12.91
CA GLY A 68 -17.55 10.62 -13.64
C GLY A 68 -16.24 10.30 -12.92
N ILE A 69 -16.24 10.23 -11.58
CA ILE A 69 -15.03 9.93 -10.80
C ILE A 69 -14.96 8.49 -10.27
N GLU A 70 -16.08 7.74 -10.29
CA GLU A 70 -16.20 6.38 -9.73
C GLU A 70 -15.11 5.42 -10.21
N PHE A 71 -14.85 5.42 -11.52
CA PHE A 71 -13.77 4.63 -12.10
C PHE A 71 -12.40 4.97 -11.50
N TYR A 72 -12.09 6.26 -11.35
CA TYR A 72 -10.80 6.71 -10.80
C TYR A 72 -10.67 6.41 -9.31
N VAL A 73 -11.76 6.58 -8.55
CA VAL A 73 -11.81 6.25 -7.12
C VAL A 73 -11.53 4.76 -6.92
N ARG A 74 -12.14 3.89 -7.74
CA ARG A 74 -11.88 2.45 -7.69
C ARG A 74 -10.42 2.10 -7.97
N LYS A 75 -9.82 2.69 -9.02
CA LYS A 75 -8.40 2.46 -9.35
C LYS A 75 -7.45 3.01 -8.28
N ALA A 76 -7.79 4.14 -7.67
CA ALA A 76 -7.02 4.71 -6.56
C ALA A 76 -7.10 3.84 -5.30
N ALA A 77 -8.25 3.21 -5.03
CA ALA A 77 -8.42 2.27 -3.92
C ALA A 77 -7.49 1.06 -4.07
N HIS A 78 -7.52 0.38 -5.23
CA HIS A 78 -6.62 -0.75 -5.51
C HIS A 78 -5.15 -0.35 -5.42
N MET A 79 -4.76 0.76 -6.06
CA MET A 79 -3.39 1.28 -5.95
C MET A 79 -2.96 1.53 -4.48
N THR A 80 -3.89 2.00 -3.64
CA THR A 80 -3.65 2.21 -2.21
C THR A 80 -3.52 0.89 -1.45
N GLU A 81 -4.33 -0.11 -1.75
CA GLU A 81 -4.25 -1.44 -1.16
C GLU A 81 -2.87 -2.07 -1.41
N TYR A 82 -2.39 -2.02 -2.66
CA TYR A 82 -1.07 -2.53 -3.03
C TYR A 82 0.08 -1.69 -2.45
N CYS A 83 -0.12 -0.38 -2.28
CA CYS A 83 0.83 0.48 -1.55
C CYS A 83 0.95 0.03 -0.08
N LEU A 84 -0.17 -0.21 0.61
CA LEU A 84 -0.18 -0.67 2.01
C LEU A 84 0.37 -2.09 2.17
N LEU A 85 0.06 -2.99 1.22
CA LEU A 85 0.66 -4.32 1.15
C LEU A 85 2.18 -4.22 1.03
N ALA A 86 2.67 -3.39 0.10
CA ALA A 86 4.09 -3.17 -0.12
C ALA A 86 4.80 -2.59 1.10
N ILE A 87 4.17 -1.65 1.82
CA ILE A 87 4.70 -1.12 3.08
C ILE A 87 4.81 -2.24 4.13
N SER A 88 3.76 -3.05 4.26
CA SER A 88 3.65 -4.13 5.24
C SER A 88 4.67 -5.25 5.01
N ILE A 89 5.04 -5.52 3.75
CA ILE A 89 6.09 -6.47 3.38
C ILE A 89 7.47 -5.82 3.53
N SER A 90 7.62 -4.58 3.05
CA SER A 90 8.93 -3.92 2.96
C SER A 90 9.50 -3.58 4.34
N PHE A 91 8.66 -3.22 5.31
CA PHE A 91 9.12 -2.78 6.62
C PHE A 91 9.83 -3.91 7.40
N PRO A 92 9.25 -5.12 7.55
CA PRO A 92 9.97 -6.29 8.08
C PRO A 92 11.25 -6.64 7.31
N LEU A 93 11.19 -6.68 5.98
CA LEU A 93 12.34 -7.00 5.13
C LEU A 93 13.50 -6.01 5.34
N TYR A 94 13.19 -4.72 5.46
CA TYR A 94 14.17 -3.69 5.77
C TYR A 94 14.81 -3.91 7.14
N VAL A 95 14.01 -4.19 8.16
CA VAL A 95 14.49 -4.50 9.52
C VAL A 95 15.38 -5.74 9.53
N TYR A 96 15.09 -6.73 8.69
CA TYR A 96 15.87 -7.96 8.54
C TYR A 96 17.12 -7.81 7.67
N GLY A 97 17.35 -6.62 7.11
CA GLY A 97 18.60 -6.25 6.47
C GLY A 97 18.54 -6.18 4.95
N VAL A 98 17.40 -6.48 4.33
CA VAL A 98 17.19 -6.33 2.89
C VAL A 98 17.00 -4.84 2.57
N ARG A 99 17.90 -4.23 1.79
CA ARG A 99 17.90 -2.78 1.53
C ARG A 99 18.19 -2.44 0.07
N GLY A 100 17.85 -1.22 -0.32
CA GLY A 100 18.12 -0.69 -1.64
C GLY A 100 17.47 -1.55 -2.73
N ILE A 101 18.24 -1.88 -3.78
CA ILE A 101 17.75 -2.65 -4.92
C ILE A 101 17.15 -4.01 -4.53
N TRP A 102 17.74 -4.71 -3.56
CA TRP A 102 17.23 -6.01 -3.12
C TRP A 102 15.86 -5.94 -2.47
N LEU A 103 15.56 -4.83 -1.79
CA LEU A 103 14.23 -4.61 -1.23
C LEU A 103 13.22 -4.34 -2.34
N MET A 104 13.60 -3.55 -3.35
CA MET A 104 12.75 -3.28 -4.51
C MET A 104 12.43 -4.55 -5.28
N LEU A 105 13.45 -5.39 -5.54
CA LEU A 105 13.26 -6.64 -6.26
C LEU A 105 12.40 -7.63 -5.47
N LEU A 106 12.69 -7.85 -4.19
CA LEU A 106 11.98 -8.86 -3.41
C LEU A 106 10.54 -8.43 -3.09
N ALA A 107 10.34 -7.23 -2.54
CA ALA A 107 9.00 -6.74 -2.24
C ALA A 107 8.19 -6.48 -3.52
N GLY A 108 8.84 -5.91 -4.55
CA GLY A 108 8.22 -5.67 -5.85
C GLY A 108 7.77 -6.97 -6.51
N PHE A 109 8.61 -8.01 -6.53
CA PHE A 109 8.22 -9.31 -7.08
C PHE A 109 7.00 -9.90 -6.36
N VAL A 110 6.96 -9.83 -5.02
CA VAL A 110 5.81 -10.33 -4.26
C VAL A 110 4.55 -9.52 -4.56
N CYS A 111 4.62 -8.19 -4.58
CA CYS A 111 3.45 -7.35 -4.85
C CYS A 111 2.93 -7.48 -6.28
N VAL A 112 3.82 -7.47 -7.28
CA VAL A 112 3.44 -7.64 -8.70
C VAL A 112 2.90 -9.05 -8.95
N GLY A 113 3.54 -10.06 -8.36
CA GLY A 113 3.04 -11.44 -8.42
C GLY A 113 1.65 -11.58 -7.79
N PHE A 114 1.43 -10.94 -6.63
CA PHE A 114 0.12 -10.92 -5.98
C PHE A 114 -0.93 -10.16 -6.81
N ALA A 115 -0.58 -9.04 -7.44
CA ALA A 115 -1.46 -8.32 -8.35
C ALA A 115 -1.87 -9.16 -9.57
N GLY A 116 -0.93 -9.91 -10.14
CA GLY A 116 -1.24 -10.87 -11.22
C GLY A 116 -2.15 -12.01 -10.76
N LEU A 117 -1.94 -12.54 -9.55
CA LEU A 117 -2.80 -13.57 -8.97
C LEU A 117 -4.19 -13.04 -8.65
N ASP A 118 -4.29 -11.78 -8.24
CA ASP A 118 -5.55 -11.12 -7.96
C ASP A 118 -6.38 -10.92 -9.23
N GLU A 119 -5.78 -10.40 -10.30
CA GLU A 119 -6.43 -10.30 -11.61
C GLU A 119 -6.82 -11.67 -12.18
N TYR A 120 -5.97 -12.67 -11.98
CA TYR A 120 -6.32 -14.05 -12.33
C TYR A 120 -7.53 -14.53 -11.53
N HIS A 121 -7.62 -14.24 -10.23
CA HIS A 121 -8.79 -14.56 -9.42
C HIS A 121 -10.05 -13.83 -9.91
N GLN A 122 -9.94 -12.53 -10.20
CA GLN A 122 -11.04 -11.72 -10.74
C GLN A 122 -11.56 -12.24 -12.07
N SER A 123 -10.73 -12.92 -12.87
CA SER A 123 -11.18 -13.55 -14.13
C SER A 123 -12.25 -14.64 -13.94
N PHE A 124 -12.40 -15.17 -12.72
CA PHE A 124 -13.44 -16.13 -12.37
C PHE A 124 -14.69 -15.49 -11.75
N VAL A 125 -14.69 -14.18 -11.55
CA VAL A 125 -15.77 -13.44 -10.90
C VAL A 125 -16.66 -12.77 -11.95
N GLU A 126 -17.98 -12.86 -11.76
CA GLU A 126 -18.94 -12.29 -12.71
C GLU A 126 -18.80 -10.76 -12.82
N ALA A 127 -19.01 -10.25 -14.05
CA ALA A 127 -18.90 -8.84 -14.41
C ALA A 127 -17.51 -8.19 -14.13
N ARG A 128 -16.45 -9.01 -14.00
CA ARG A 128 -15.06 -8.55 -13.93
C ARG A 128 -14.31 -8.93 -15.20
N GLY A 129 -13.59 -7.97 -15.78
CA GLY A 129 -12.71 -8.19 -16.92
C GLY A 129 -11.25 -8.05 -16.47
N PRO A 130 -10.45 -9.13 -16.47
CA PRO A 130 -9.05 -9.04 -16.06
C PRO A 130 -8.29 -8.14 -17.03
N SER A 131 -7.43 -7.27 -16.49
CA SER A 131 -6.75 -6.24 -17.26
C SER A 131 -5.29 -6.11 -16.81
N VAL A 132 -4.37 -6.32 -17.76
CA VAL A 132 -2.92 -6.13 -17.52
C VAL A 132 -2.62 -4.67 -17.14
N ARG A 133 -3.46 -3.72 -17.56
CA ARG A 133 -3.34 -2.31 -17.16
C ARG A 133 -3.57 -2.13 -15.67
N ASP A 134 -4.41 -2.95 -15.05
CA ASP A 134 -4.74 -2.87 -13.63
C ASP A 134 -3.57 -3.35 -12.78
N VAL A 135 -2.96 -4.48 -13.17
CA VAL A 135 -1.67 -4.93 -12.60
C VAL A 135 -0.63 -3.82 -12.66
N GLY A 136 -0.55 -3.09 -13.78
CA GLY A 136 0.39 -1.98 -13.94
C GLY A 136 0.14 -0.82 -12.96
N ILE A 137 -1.11 -0.42 -12.78
CA ILE A 137 -1.50 0.65 -11.84
C ILE A 137 -1.20 0.21 -10.39
N ASP A 138 -1.54 -1.02 -10.04
CA ASP A 138 -1.31 -1.58 -8.71
C ASP A 138 0.19 -1.73 -8.41
N SER A 139 0.97 -2.08 -9.43
CA SER A 139 2.44 -2.12 -9.36
C SER A 139 3.04 -0.74 -9.07
N CYS A 140 2.47 0.33 -9.63
CA CYS A 140 2.87 1.70 -9.30
C CYS A 140 2.58 2.03 -7.83
N GLY A 141 1.42 1.62 -7.31
CA GLY A 141 1.09 1.71 -5.88
C GLY A 141 2.09 0.99 -5.00
N ALA A 142 2.42 -0.26 -5.34
CA ALA A 142 3.43 -1.04 -4.64
C ALA A 142 4.81 -0.37 -4.65
N MET A 143 5.23 0.16 -5.80
CA MET A 143 6.49 0.89 -5.93
C MET A 143 6.55 2.11 -4.99
N ILE A 144 5.47 2.89 -4.92
CA ILE A 144 5.35 4.01 -3.98
C ILE A 144 5.54 3.53 -2.54
N GLY A 145 4.85 2.45 -2.14
CA GLY A 145 4.97 1.87 -0.80
C GLY A 145 6.39 1.44 -0.44
N ILE A 146 7.10 0.77 -1.35
CA ILE A 146 8.51 0.37 -1.16
C ILE A 146 9.41 1.59 -0.96
N LEU A 147 9.25 2.61 -1.81
CA LEU A 147 10.06 3.84 -1.74
C LEU A 147 9.82 4.62 -0.45
N LEU A 148 8.56 4.68 0.02
CA LEU A 148 8.22 5.29 1.31
C LEU A 148 8.94 4.60 2.47
N VAL A 149 8.94 3.26 2.52
CA VAL A 149 9.67 2.52 3.54
C VAL A 149 11.17 2.77 3.44
N GLN A 150 11.73 2.78 2.23
CA GLN A 150 13.15 3.09 2.05
C GLN A 150 13.51 4.48 2.57
N ALA A 151 12.75 5.51 2.18
CA ALA A 151 12.98 6.88 2.60
C ALA A 151 12.84 7.03 4.13
N PHE A 152 11.79 6.47 4.71
CA PHE A 152 11.52 6.50 6.14
C PHE A 152 12.61 5.79 6.95
N CYS A 153 12.93 4.54 6.61
CA CYS A 153 13.95 3.76 7.32
C CYS A 153 15.35 4.35 7.09
N TRP A 154 15.64 4.87 5.90
CA TRP A 154 16.89 5.58 5.65
C TRP A 154 17.03 6.81 6.55
N SER A 155 16.02 7.68 6.59
CA SER A 155 16.02 8.91 7.39
C SER A 155 16.18 8.65 8.89
N THR A 156 15.43 7.67 9.41
CA THR A 156 15.43 7.30 10.85
C THR A 156 16.70 6.58 11.29
N LEU A 157 17.33 5.78 10.42
CA LEU A 157 18.56 5.05 10.76
C LEU A 157 19.83 5.86 10.48
N HIS A 158 19.80 6.82 9.55
CA HIS A 158 20.93 7.70 9.24
C HIS A 158 20.94 9.02 10.03
N THR A 159 20.03 9.22 10.98
CA THR A 159 20.05 10.40 11.84
C THR A 159 21.44 10.53 12.53
N PRO A 160 22.19 11.64 12.31
CA PRO A 160 23.61 11.75 12.64
C PRO A 160 23.92 11.68 14.15
N ASN A 161 22.91 11.73 15.02
CA ASN A 161 23.07 11.72 16.48
C ASN A 161 23.69 10.41 17.01
N ARG A 162 23.42 9.25 16.36
CA ARG A 162 24.02 7.95 16.73
C ARG A 162 25.51 7.83 16.38
N LYS A 163 25.96 8.46 15.28
CA LYS A 163 27.38 8.44 14.87
C LYS A 163 28.24 9.34 15.78
N LYS A 164 27.73 10.51 16.20
CA LYS A 164 28.42 11.39 17.18
C LYS A 164 28.59 10.71 18.54
N SER A 165 27.55 10.04 19.06
CA SER A 165 27.62 9.29 20.33
C SER A 165 28.65 8.14 20.28
N ARG A 166 28.65 7.31 19.22
CA ARG A 166 29.63 6.23 19.05
C ARG A 166 31.07 6.74 18.89
N LYS A 167 31.29 7.82 18.14
CA LYS A 167 32.63 8.43 17.96
C LYS A 167 33.13 9.04 19.28
N LYS A 168 32.27 9.69 20.06
CA LYS A 168 32.60 10.25 21.38
C LYS A 168 32.97 9.14 22.39
N ARG A 169 32.24 8.03 22.40
CA ARG A 169 32.51 6.86 23.25
C ARG A 169 33.85 6.18 22.89
N ARG A 170 34.12 5.98 21.60
CA ARG A 170 35.38 5.40 21.12
C ARG A 170 36.59 6.29 21.40
N ASN A 171 36.42 7.62 21.33
CA ASN A 171 37.48 8.57 21.68
C ASN A 171 37.73 8.66 23.19
N ALA A 172 36.69 8.51 24.03
CA ALA A 172 36.86 8.43 25.49
C ALA A 172 37.60 7.16 25.92
N GLN A 173 37.39 6.04 25.21
CA GLN A 173 38.06 4.77 25.48
C GLN A 173 39.54 4.73 25.04
N ARG A 174 39.92 5.55 24.04
CA ARG A 174 41.32 5.71 23.59
C ARG A 174 42.13 6.70 24.43
N ARG A 175 41.49 7.44 25.34
CA ARG A 175 42.12 8.43 26.22
C ARG A 175 42.33 7.91 27.66
N ARG A 176 42.04 6.64 27.90
CA ARG A 176 42.40 5.88 29.09
C ARG A 176 43.49 4.89 28.69
#